data_AF-A0A1W7ACZ0-F1
#
_entry.id   AF-A0A1W7ACZ0-F1
#
_cell.length_a   1.000
_cell.length_b   1.000
_cell.length_c   1.000
_cell.angle_alpha   90.00
_cell.angle_beta   90.00
_cell.angle_gamma   90.00
#
_symmetry.space_group_name_H-M   'P 1'
#
loop_
_entity.id
_entity.type
_entity.pdbx_description
1 polymer ?
#
loop_
_entity_poly.entity_id
_entity_poly.type
_entity_poly.pdbx_seq_one_letter_code
_entity_poly.pdbx_strand_id
1 'polypeptide(L)'
;MKNLLKRWFVDGMSFMALGLFCSLIIGLILETLGTELKPFFDTSMLIEIGKLAKSYTGAAVGVAVAYGLGAKPMVIFASAVTGMYGYELGGAAGTYIVSLVTSEAGRFYSGKTKIDIILTPLLTLLIGGIIAKLIGPFIQQLMLSLGEFISFATEQQPLLMGILVSLVFGLTLSSPVSSAALALMLNINGTAAAAATIGCCCHMIGFAVTAYRDNGIQSLVAHGIGTSKIQIQNYMLRPMILIPPVIASIITAPIMTTLWPMQNVAAGAGMGTSGFVGQIMTIKTMGSSLETWLQIGVFHFILPGVISYIIYVMLLRANIIKPGDQLISTGGER
;
A
#
# COMPACT_ATOMS: atom_id res chain seq x y z
N MET A 1 27.16 7.60 6.50
CA MET A 1 25.96 6.90 6.98
C MET A 1 24.66 7.65 6.66
N LYS A 2 24.49 8.93 7.01
CA LYS A 2 23.26 9.70 6.70
C LYS A 2 22.84 9.67 5.21
N ASN A 3 23.80 9.75 4.28
CA ASN A 3 23.51 9.70 2.84
C ASN A 3 23.01 8.33 2.36
N LEU A 4 23.49 7.22 2.96
CA LEU A 4 23.03 5.87 2.60
C LEU A 4 21.63 5.59 3.15
N LEU A 5 21.35 6.04 4.37
CA LEU A 5 20.01 5.90 4.97
C LEU A 5 18.95 6.68 4.18
N LYS A 6 19.26 7.93 3.77
CA LYS A 6 18.39 8.70 2.87
C LYS A 6 18.17 7.95 1.55
N ARG A 7 19.27 7.54 0.92
CA ARG A 7 19.24 6.83 -0.37
C ARG A 7 18.39 5.56 -0.33
N TRP A 8 18.53 4.75 0.70
CA TRP A 8 17.78 3.50 0.83
C TRP A 8 16.35 3.82 1.28
N PHE A 9 16.17 4.32 2.50
CA PHE A 9 14.84 4.39 3.11
C PHE A 9 13.97 5.57 2.65
N VAL A 10 14.55 6.61 2.05
CA VAL A 10 13.78 7.73 1.51
C VAL A 10 13.67 7.57 0.00
N ASP A 11 14.77 7.71 -0.72
CA ASP A 11 14.73 7.75 -2.18
C ASP A 11 14.20 6.43 -2.75
N GLY A 12 14.76 5.28 -2.33
CA GLY A 12 14.31 3.96 -2.78
C GLY A 12 12.82 3.70 -2.53
N MET A 13 12.32 3.99 -1.33
CA MET A 13 10.90 3.76 -0.99
C MET A 13 9.95 4.73 -1.70
N SER A 14 10.41 5.95 -2.01
CA SER A 14 9.65 6.91 -2.82
C SER A 14 9.38 6.36 -4.21
N PHE A 15 10.43 5.84 -4.87
CA PHE A 15 10.29 5.24 -6.19
C PHE A 15 9.53 3.91 -6.18
N MET A 16 9.59 3.14 -5.09
CA MET A 16 8.70 2.00 -4.90
C MET A 16 7.22 2.42 -4.93
N ALA A 17 6.86 3.49 -4.22
CA ALA A 17 5.50 3.99 -4.20
C ALA A 17 5.03 4.45 -5.58
N LEU A 18 5.90 5.12 -6.35
CA LEU A 18 5.61 5.50 -7.73
C LEU A 18 5.39 4.28 -8.63
N GLY A 19 6.24 3.25 -8.51
CA GLY A 19 6.07 1.99 -9.24
C GLY A 19 4.74 1.31 -8.93
N LEU A 20 4.38 1.22 -7.63
CA LEU A 20 3.09 0.67 -7.19
C LEU A 20 1.91 1.47 -7.72
N PHE A 21 2.04 2.80 -7.78
CA PHE A 21 0.99 3.67 -8.29
C PHE A 21 0.75 3.40 -9.78
N CYS A 22 1.80 3.42 -10.59
CA CYS A 22 1.70 3.21 -12.04
C CYS A 22 1.23 1.80 -12.44
N SER A 23 1.41 0.79 -11.59
CA SER A 23 1.04 -0.59 -11.89
C SER A 23 -0.19 -1.07 -11.11
N LEU A 24 -0.04 -1.34 -9.82
CA LEU A 24 -1.04 -2.01 -8.98
C LEU A 24 -2.29 -1.16 -8.85
N ILE A 25 -2.11 0.13 -8.58
CA ILE A 25 -3.21 1.05 -8.26
C ILE A 25 -4.00 1.42 -9.50
N ILE A 26 -3.33 1.89 -10.56
CA ILE A 26 -4.00 2.16 -11.83
C ILE A 26 -4.62 0.89 -12.39
N GLY A 27 -3.91 -0.24 -12.33
CA GLY A 27 -4.43 -1.53 -12.77
C GLY A 27 -5.70 -1.95 -12.02
N LEU A 28 -5.72 -1.74 -10.70
CA LEU A 28 -6.91 -1.96 -9.88
C LEU A 28 -8.07 -1.06 -10.29
N ILE A 29 -7.82 0.25 -10.44
CA ILE A 29 -8.86 1.21 -10.85
C ILE A 29 -9.46 0.80 -12.20
N LEU A 30 -8.63 0.44 -13.18
CA LEU A 30 -9.09 -0.02 -14.50
C LEU A 30 -9.90 -1.31 -14.41
N GLU A 31 -9.42 -2.30 -13.66
CA GLU A 31 -10.14 -3.56 -13.48
C GLU A 31 -11.48 -3.36 -12.78
N THR A 32 -11.51 -2.53 -11.74
CA THR A 32 -12.72 -2.22 -10.99
C THR A 32 -13.73 -1.46 -11.83
N LEU A 33 -13.32 -0.37 -12.49
CA LEU A 33 -14.20 0.37 -13.41
C LEU A 33 -14.72 -0.51 -14.52
N GLY A 34 -13.85 -1.31 -15.13
CA GLY A 34 -14.24 -2.24 -16.19
C GLY A 34 -15.28 -3.25 -15.69
N THR A 35 -15.07 -3.83 -14.51
CA THR A 35 -15.98 -4.83 -13.93
C THR A 35 -17.35 -4.24 -13.63
N GLU A 36 -17.42 -3.06 -13.01
CA GLU A 36 -18.70 -2.45 -12.61
C GLU A 36 -19.47 -1.87 -13.82
N LEU A 37 -18.77 -1.41 -14.86
CA LEU A 37 -19.41 -0.85 -16.06
C LEU A 37 -19.76 -1.90 -17.14
N LYS A 38 -19.30 -3.15 -16.97
CA LYS A 38 -19.56 -4.26 -17.90
C LYS A 38 -21.04 -4.48 -18.26
N PRO A 39 -22.03 -4.29 -17.35
CA PRO A 39 -23.43 -4.41 -17.71
C PRO A 39 -23.93 -3.33 -18.69
N PHE A 40 -23.23 -2.20 -18.80
CA PHE A 40 -23.64 -1.04 -19.60
C PHE A 40 -22.85 -0.90 -20.91
N PHE A 41 -21.58 -1.29 -20.91
CA PHE A 41 -20.66 -1.14 -22.04
C PHE A 41 -19.74 -2.36 -22.15
N ASP A 42 -19.19 -2.62 -23.34
CA ASP A 42 -18.08 -3.57 -23.47
C ASP A 42 -16.80 -2.96 -22.91
N THR A 43 -16.44 -3.39 -21.72
CA THR A 43 -15.27 -2.94 -20.97
C THR A 43 -14.19 -4.01 -20.86
N SER A 44 -14.24 -5.04 -21.70
CA SER A 44 -13.31 -6.19 -21.64
C SER A 44 -11.84 -5.75 -21.70
N MET A 45 -11.54 -4.75 -22.54
CA MET A 45 -10.20 -4.16 -22.64
C MET A 45 -9.73 -3.49 -21.33
N LEU A 46 -10.61 -2.80 -20.60
CA LEU A 46 -10.26 -2.16 -19.33
C LEU A 46 -9.90 -3.21 -18.27
N ILE A 47 -10.69 -4.29 -18.21
CA ILE A 47 -10.47 -5.40 -17.29
C ILE A 47 -9.15 -6.10 -17.62
N GLU A 48 -8.87 -6.35 -18.89
CA GLU A 48 -7.64 -7.00 -19.35
C GLU A 48 -6.40 -6.17 -19.03
N ILE A 49 -6.39 -4.89 -19.41
CA ILE A 49 -5.28 -3.98 -19.10
C ILE A 49 -5.10 -3.83 -17.60
N GLY A 50 -6.19 -3.74 -16.83
CA GLY A 50 -6.14 -3.65 -15.38
C GLY A 50 -5.47 -4.86 -14.73
N LYS A 51 -5.85 -6.07 -15.16
CA LYS A 51 -5.24 -7.33 -14.71
C LYS A 51 -3.77 -7.43 -15.09
N LEU A 52 -3.42 -7.07 -16.32
CA LEU A 52 -2.03 -7.05 -16.78
C LEU A 52 -1.18 -6.07 -15.95
N ALA A 53 -1.65 -4.84 -15.75
CA ALA A 53 -0.94 -3.85 -14.94
C ALA A 53 -0.70 -4.35 -13.50
N LYS A 54 -1.69 -5.01 -12.90
CA LYS A 54 -1.54 -5.63 -11.57
C LYS A 54 -0.54 -6.78 -11.57
N SER A 55 -0.55 -7.66 -12.57
CA SER A 55 0.38 -8.79 -12.64
C SER A 55 1.83 -8.34 -12.80
N TYR A 56 2.09 -7.23 -13.49
CA TYR A 56 3.45 -6.69 -13.69
C TYR A 56 3.92 -5.75 -12.57
N THR A 57 3.25 -5.74 -11.41
CA THR A 57 3.59 -4.82 -10.31
C THR A 57 5.03 -4.96 -9.84
N GLY A 58 5.52 -6.19 -9.66
CA GLY A 58 6.90 -6.41 -9.25
C GLY A 58 7.93 -5.87 -10.24
N ALA A 59 7.64 -6.00 -11.54
CA ALA A 59 8.51 -5.47 -12.58
C ALA A 59 8.53 -3.93 -12.59
N ALA A 60 7.36 -3.30 -12.53
CA ALA A 60 7.25 -1.84 -12.52
C ALA A 60 7.96 -1.23 -11.30
N VAL A 61 7.75 -1.81 -10.11
CA VAL A 61 8.41 -1.38 -8.88
C VAL A 61 9.93 -1.61 -8.96
N GLY A 62 10.38 -2.75 -9.48
CA GLY A 62 11.81 -3.06 -9.58
C GLY A 62 12.56 -2.08 -10.47
N VAL A 63 12.01 -1.77 -11.64
CA VAL A 63 12.53 -0.75 -12.55
C VAL A 63 12.53 0.63 -11.89
N ALA A 64 11.42 1.02 -11.24
CA ALA A 64 11.30 2.32 -10.59
C ALA A 64 12.35 2.51 -9.49
N VAL A 65 12.52 1.52 -8.61
CA VAL A 65 13.53 1.55 -7.54
C VAL A 65 14.94 1.64 -8.10
N ALA A 66 15.28 0.82 -9.12
CA ALA A 66 16.60 0.86 -9.74
C ALA A 66 16.90 2.21 -10.42
N TYR A 67 15.91 2.78 -11.10
CA TYR A 67 15.99 4.12 -11.68
C TYR A 67 16.17 5.20 -10.60
N GLY A 68 15.38 5.12 -9.53
CA GLY A 68 15.44 6.03 -8.39
C GLY A 68 16.79 6.03 -7.70
N LEU A 69 17.39 4.85 -7.59
CA LEU A 69 18.74 4.64 -7.06
C LEU A 69 19.83 5.01 -8.07
N GLY A 70 19.51 5.41 -9.30
CA GLY A 70 20.49 5.80 -10.32
C GLY A 70 21.39 4.64 -10.76
N ALA A 71 20.82 3.45 -10.90
CA ALA A 71 21.51 2.31 -11.48
C ALA A 71 21.77 2.53 -13.00
N LYS A 72 22.70 1.77 -13.57
CA LYS A 72 22.97 1.82 -15.03
C LYS A 72 21.84 1.16 -15.82
N PRO A 73 21.61 1.51 -17.10
CA PRO A 73 20.47 1.02 -17.88
C PRO A 73 20.27 -0.50 -17.88
N MET A 74 21.36 -1.26 -18.05
CA MET A 74 21.30 -2.72 -18.06
C MET A 74 20.86 -3.32 -16.72
N VAL A 75 21.21 -2.68 -15.60
CA VAL A 75 20.72 -3.07 -14.26
C VAL A 75 19.23 -2.73 -14.13
N ILE A 76 18.83 -1.52 -14.55
CA ILE A 76 17.43 -1.07 -14.51
C ILE A 76 16.52 -2.04 -15.28
N PHE A 77 16.91 -2.43 -16.50
CA PHE A 77 16.10 -3.33 -17.32
C PHE A 77 16.04 -4.74 -16.74
N ALA A 78 17.17 -5.26 -16.24
CA ALA A 78 17.19 -6.55 -15.55
C ALA A 78 16.39 -6.54 -14.24
N SER A 79 16.26 -5.38 -13.57
CA SER A 79 15.44 -5.21 -12.37
C SER A 79 13.94 -5.41 -12.61
N ALA A 80 13.46 -5.38 -13.86
CA ALA A 80 12.10 -5.80 -14.16
C ALA A 80 11.87 -7.28 -13.78
N VAL A 81 12.83 -8.15 -14.11
CA VAL A 81 12.73 -9.59 -13.83
C VAL A 81 12.99 -9.87 -12.35
N THR A 82 14.04 -9.28 -11.76
CA THR A 82 14.37 -9.53 -10.35
C THR A 82 13.32 -8.94 -9.41
N GLY A 83 12.77 -7.77 -9.75
CA GLY A 83 11.69 -7.14 -9.00
C GLY A 83 10.40 -7.96 -9.04
N MET A 84 10.07 -8.54 -10.21
CA MET A 84 8.96 -9.47 -10.35
C MET A 84 9.15 -10.73 -9.50
N TYR A 85 10.34 -11.33 -9.55
CA TYR A 85 10.61 -12.51 -8.75
C TYR A 85 10.59 -12.23 -7.23
N GLY A 86 11.06 -11.05 -6.82
CA GLY A 86 10.91 -10.57 -5.45
C GLY A 86 9.45 -10.36 -5.05
N TYR A 87 8.57 -9.97 -5.98
CA TYR A 87 7.14 -9.81 -5.74
C TYR A 87 6.44 -11.14 -5.51
N GLU A 88 6.77 -12.15 -6.32
CA GLU A 88 6.21 -13.49 -6.19
C GLU A 88 6.53 -14.13 -4.83
N LEU A 89 7.74 -13.86 -4.31
CA LEU A 89 8.20 -14.45 -3.05
C LEU A 89 7.92 -13.59 -1.80
N GLY A 90 7.62 -12.31 -1.96
CA GLY A 90 7.52 -11.39 -0.81
C GLY A 90 6.69 -10.12 -1.03
N GLY A 91 5.90 -10.05 -2.11
CA GLY A 91 5.11 -8.88 -2.47
C GLY A 91 5.94 -7.61 -2.62
N ALA A 92 5.32 -6.45 -2.35
CA ALA A 92 5.99 -5.15 -2.50
C ALA A 92 7.27 -5.02 -1.65
N ALA A 93 7.25 -5.54 -0.41
CA ALA A 93 8.44 -5.57 0.45
C ALA A 93 9.58 -6.39 -0.17
N GLY A 94 9.25 -7.57 -0.72
CA GLY A 94 10.23 -8.44 -1.35
C GLY A 94 10.83 -7.81 -2.60
N THR A 95 9.99 -7.26 -3.47
CA THR A 95 10.44 -6.49 -4.63
C THR A 95 11.38 -5.37 -4.25
N TYR A 96 11.03 -4.58 -3.22
CA TYR A 96 11.85 -3.46 -2.79
C TYR A 96 13.24 -3.89 -2.32
N ILE A 97 13.31 -4.90 -1.45
CA ILE A 97 14.59 -5.42 -0.94
C ILE A 97 15.45 -5.99 -2.07
N VAL A 98 14.86 -6.80 -2.95
CA VAL A 98 15.58 -7.40 -4.10
C VAL A 98 16.10 -6.30 -5.03
N SER A 99 15.27 -5.31 -5.34
CA SER A 99 15.62 -4.21 -6.23
C SER A 99 16.69 -3.29 -5.65
N LEU A 100 16.62 -3.03 -4.34
CA LEU A 100 17.64 -2.29 -3.61
C LEU A 100 19.00 -3.00 -3.68
N VAL A 101 19.05 -4.29 -3.32
CA VAL A 101 20.30 -5.06 -3.29
C VAL A 101 20.88 -5.21 -4.70
N THR A 102 20.06 -5.53 -5.70
CA THR A 102 20.53 -5.67 -7.08
C THR A 102 21.03 -4.34 -7.66
N SER A 103 20.39 -3.22 -7.32
CA SER A 103 20.83 -1.89 -7.76
C SER A 103 22.16 -1.47 -7.15
N GLU A 104 22.38 -1.76 -5.86
CA GLU A 104 23.65 -1.48 -5.19
C GLU A 104 24.76 -2.43 -5.66
N ALA A 105 24.46 -3.73 -5.81
CA ALA A 105 25.39 -4.69 -6.36
C ALA A 105 25.81 -4.33 -7.79
N GLY A 106 24.87 -3.85 -8.60
CA GLY A 106 25.08 -3.39 -9.98
C GLY A 106 26.16 -2.31 -10.12
N ARG A 107 26.37 -1.47 -9.09
CA ARG A 107 27.43 -0.46 -9.09
C ARG A 107 28.83 -1.06 -9.14
N PHE A 108 29.01 -2.30 -8.67
CA PHE A 108 30.32 -2.93 -8.59
C PHE A 108 30.78 -3.56 -9.90
N TYR A 109 29.88 -4.01 -10.78
CA TYR A 109 30.25 -4.68 -12.03
C TYR A 109 29.82 -3.94 -13.29
N SER A 110 28.73 -3.15 -13.25
CA SER A 110 28.16 -2.59 -14.46
C SER A 110 29.03 -1.50 -15.08
N GLY A 111 29.23 -1.59 -16.39
CA GLY A 111 30.07 -0.73 -17.24
C GLY A 111 31.55 -0.77 -16.91
N LYS A 112 32.05 -1.88 -16.33
CA LYS A 112 33.47 -2.05 -15.99
C LYS A 112 34.24 -2.97 -16.92
N THR A 113 33.56 -3.71 -17.80
CA THR A 113 34.19 -4.71 -18.68
C THR A 113 33.78 -4.51 -20.13
N LYS A 114 34.53 -5.11 -21.07
CA LYS A 114 34.16 -5.11 -22.50
C LYS A 114 32.99 -6.04 -22.83
N ILE A 115 32.69 -6.99 -21.94
CA ILE A 115 31.59 -7.96 -22.07
C ILE A 115 30.36 -7.56 -21.24
N ASP A 116 30.26 -6.29 -20.87
CA ASP A 116 29.27 -5.77 -19.93
C ASP A 116 27.82 -6.01 -20.37
N ILE A 117 27.59 -6.03 -21.70
CA ILE A 117 26.29 -6.29 -22.30
C ILE A 117 25.70 -7.65 -21.92
N ILE A 118 26.55 -8.65 -21.66
CA ILE A 118 26.16 -9.98 -21.18
C ILE A 118 26.31 -10.04 -19.66
N LEU A 119 27.45 -9.57 -19.14
CA LEU A 119 27.81 -9.76 -17.74
C LEU A 119 26.87 -9.01 -16.78
N THR A 120 26.51 -7.77 -17.10
CA THR A 120 25.63 -6.96 -16.23
C THR A 120 24.26 -7.60 -16.02
N PRO A 121 23.47 -7.89 -17.07
CA PRO A 121 22.15 -8.49 -16.87
C PRO A 121 22.27 -9.87 -16.22
N LEU A 122 23.26 -10.70 -16.61
CA LEU A 122 23.47 -12.02 -16.02
C LEU A 122 23.68 -11.95 -14.50
N LEU A 123 24.63 -11.13 -14.04
CA LEU A 123 24.90 -10.97 -12.61
C LEU A 123 23.71 -10.34 -11.87
N THR A 124 23.01 -9.38 -12.50
CA THR A 124 21.82 -8.77 -11.90
C THR A 124 20.75 -9.84 -11.63
N LEU A 125 20.47 -10.69 -12.63
CA LEU A 125 19.49 -11.77 -12.53
C LEU A 125 19.89 -12.83 -11.49
N LEU A 126 21.16 -13.27 -11.50
CA LEU A 126 21.65 -14.27 -10.54
C LEU A 126 21.59 -13.75 -9.10
N ILE A 127 22.09 -12.54 -8.86
CA ILE A 127 22.06 -11.91 -7.53
C ILE A 127 20.60 -11.70 -7.10
N GLY A 128 19.77 -11.15 -7.97
CA GLY A 128 18.35 -10.93 -7.68
C GLY A 128 17.61 -12.21 -7.35
N GLY A 129 17.85 -13.29 -8.12
CA GLY A 129 17.29 -14.60 -7.88
C GLY A 129 17.67 -15.20 -6.53
N ILE A 130 18.95 -15.10 -6.16
CA ILE A 130 19.45 -15.56 -4.85
C ILE A 130 18.80 -14.75 -3.73
N ILE A 131 18.82 -13.41 -3.82
CA ILE A 131 18.27 -12.55 -2.78
C ILE A 131 16.77 -12.79 -2.62
N ALA A 132 16.01 -12.91 -3.71
CA ALA A 132 14.57 -13.17 -3.64
C ALA A 132 14.26 -14.48 -2.90
N LYS A 133 15.01 -15.56 -3.19
CA LYS A 133 14.87 -16.84 -2.47
C LYS A 133 15.25 -16.76 -1.00
N LEU A 134 16.26 -15.95 -0.67
CA LEU A 134 16.69 -15.77 0.72
C LEU A 134 15.67 -14.95 1.53
N ILE A 135 15.12 -13.89 0.96
CA ILE A 135 14.25 -12.94 1.68
C ILE A 135 12.78 -13.37 1.74
N GLY A 136 12.29 -14.14 0.75
CA GLY A 136 10.90 -14.59 0.68
C GLY A 136 10.41 -15.31 1.94
N PRO A 137 11.13 -16.33 2.46
CA PRO A 137 10.75 -17.03 3.68
C PRO A 137 10.58 -16.12 4.91
N PHE A 138 11.42 -15.10 5.06
CA PHE A 138 11.32 -14.15 6.18
C PHE A 138 10.06 -13.29 6.09
N ILE A 139 9.70 -12.84 4.88
CA ILE A 139 8.46 -12.06 4.66
C ILE A 139 7.24 -12.96 4.88
N GLN A 140 7.29 -14.20 4.41
CA GLN A 140 6.22 -15.17 4.63
C GLN A 140 6.00 -15.43 6.12
N GLN A 141 7.08 -15.64 6.89
CA GLN A 141 6.99 -15.82 8.34
C GLN A 141 6.36 -14.61 9.03
N LEU A 142 6.75 -13.39 8.64
CA LEU A 142 6.12 -12.17 9.13
C LEU A 142 4.61 -12.13 8.83
N MET A 143 4.20 -12.49 7.61
CA MET A 143 2.79 -12.53 7.23
C MET A 143 2.01 -13.57 8.04
N LEU A 144 2.60 -14.75 8.30
CA LEU A 144 1.99 -15.78 9.14
C LEU A 144 1.80 -15.29 10.58
N SER A 145 2.82 -14.66 11.18
CA SER A 145 2.71 -14.11 12.55
C SER A 145 1.66 -13.01 12.66
N LEU A 146 1.58 -12.13 11.66
CA LEU A 146 0.48 -11.15 11.59
C LEU A 146 -0.87 -11.85 11.45
N GLY A 147 -0.92 -12.94 10.68
CA GLY A 147 -2.10 -13.77 10.52
C GLY A 147 -2.60 -14.37 11.83
N GLU A 148 -1.70 -15.01 12.59
CA GLU A 148 -2.00 -15.57 13.91
C GLU A 148 -2.53 -14.50 14.88
N PHE A 149 -1.92 -13.32 14.88
CA PHE A 149 -2.39 -12.20 15.70
C PHE A 149 -3.79 -11.72 15.29
N ILE A 150 -4.08 -11.65 13.98
CA ILE A 150 -5.43 -11.30 13.51
C ILE A 150 -6.43 -12.38 13.91
N SER A 151 -6.11 -13.67 13.76
CA SER A 151 -6.99 -14.76 14.21
C SER A 151 -7.34 -14.61 15.69
N PHE A 152 -6.33 -14.40 16.54
CA PHE A 152 -6.52 -14.09 17.97
C PHE A 152 -7.42 -12.86 18.18
N ALA A 153 -7.22 -11.79 17.39
CA ALA A 153 -8.01 -10.57 17.48
C ALA A 153 -9.48 -10.79 17.10
N THR A 154 -9.77 -11.70 16.15
CA THR A 154 -11.15 -12.02 15.73
C THR A 154 -11.94 -12.83 16.74
N GLU A 155 -11.26 -13.52 17.65
CA GLU A 155 -11.90 -14.26 18.74
C GLU A 155 -12.29 -13.36 19.93
N GLN A 156 -11.83 -12.11 19.93
CA GLN A 156 -12.16 -11.15 20.97
C GLN A 156 -13.58 -10.60 20.81
N GLN A 157 -14.12 -10.02 21.89
CA GLN A 157 -15.40 -9.30 21.85
C GLN A 157 -15.40 -8.16 20.80
N PRO A 158 -16.54 -7.77 20.23
CA PRO A 158 -16.61 -6.88 19.06
C PRO A 158 -15.85 -5.56 19.19
N LEU A 159 -15.87 -4.95 20.38
CA LEU A 159 -15.13 -3.72 20.67
C LEU A 159 -13.62 -3.92 20.48
N LEU A 160 -13.05 -4.95 21.12
CA LEU A 160 -11.62 -5.22 21.09
C LEU A 160 -11.17 -5.76 19.73
N MET A 161 -11.97 -6.63 19.11
CA MET A 161 -11.76 -7.07 17.72
C MET A 161 -11.66 -5.86 16.79
N GLY A 162 -12.60 -4.92 16.87
CA GLY A 162 -12.60 -3.70 16.07
C GLY A 162 -11.31 -2.90 16.22
N ILE A 163 -10.82 -2.72 17.46
CA ILE A 163 -9.56 -2.01 17.74
C ILE A 163 -8.38 -2.73 17.08
N LEU A 164 -8.20 -4.01 17.41
CA LEU A 164 -7.01 -4.77 17.05
C LEU A 164 -6.92 -5.03 15.55
N VAL A 165 -8.03 -5.47 14.93
CA VAL A 165 -8.05 -5.78 13.49
C VAL A 165 -7.83 -4.51 12.67
N SER A 166 -8.55 -3.43 12.96
CA SER A 166 -8.42 -2.18 12.19
C SER A 166 -7.03 -1.55 12.34
N LEU A 167 -6.43 -1.61 13.53
CA LEU A 167 -5.08 -1.13 13.80
C LEU A 167 -4.05 -1.86 12.92
N VAL A 168 -4.07 -3.20 12.94
CA VAL A 168 -3.11 -4.01 12.17
C VAL A 168 -3.32 -3.82 10.68
N PHE A 169 -4.57 -3.82 10.18
CA PHE A 169 -4.84 -3.61 8.76
C PHE A 169 -4.49 -2.19 8.28
N GLY A 170 -4.71 -1.17 9.10
CA GLY A 170 -4.29 0.20 8.80
C GLY A 170 -2.76 0.34 8.71
N LEU A 171 -2.05 -0.19 9.70
CA LEU A 171 -0.58 -0.18 9.74
C LEU A 171 0.03 -0.99 8.60
N THR A 172 -0.51 -2.18 8.31
CA THR A 172 -0.02 -3.01 7.20
C THR A 172 -0.34 -2.40 5.84
N LEU A 173 -1.48 -1.72 5.67
CA LEU A 173 -1.77 -0.98 4.44
C LEU A 173 -0.70 0.10 4.19
N SER A 174 -0.29 0.79 5.25
CA SER A 174 0.66 1.90 5.16
C SER A 174 2.12 1.47 5.25
N SER A 175 2.41 0.17 5.40
CA SER A 175 3.78 -0.35 5.42
C SER A 175 4.14 -1.00 4.08
N PRO A 176 5.40 -1.43 3.88
CA PRO A 176 5.80 -2.21 2.71
C PRO A 176 5.08 -3.57 2.58
N VAL A 177 4.33 -4.00 3.61
CA VAL A 177 3.53 -5.23 3.61
C VAL A 177 2.24 -5.04 2.80
N SER A 178 1.75 -6.12 2.20
CA SER A 178 0.48 -6.10 1.47
C SER A 178 -0.68 -6.51 2.38
N SER A 179 -1.44 -5.51 2.88
CA SER A 179 -2.70 -5.74 3.62
C SER A 179 -3.73 -6.53 2.81
N ALA A 180 -3.82 -6.28 1.50
CA ALA A 180 -4.68 -7.02 0.60
C ALA A 180 -4.32 -8.51 0.51
N ALA A 181 -3.02 -8.81 0.41
CA ALA A 181 -2.54 -10.20 0.42
C ALA A 181 -2.78 -10.85 1.78
N LEU A 182 -2.56 -10.11 2.88
CA LEU A 182 -2.87 -10.59 4.23
C LEU A 182 -4.36 -10.95 4.40
N ALA A 183 -5.26 -10.09 3.93
CA ALA A 183 -6.70 -10.36 3.97
C ALA A 183 -7.10 -11.61 3.19
N LEU A 184 -6.56 -11.78 1.97
CA LEU A 184 -6.83 -12.93 1.12
C LEU A 184 -6.25 -14.22 1.70
N MET A 185 -5.03 -14.17 2.24
CA MET A 185 -4.38 -15.31 2.89
C MET A 185 -5.17 -15.80 4.10
N LEU A 186 -5.71 -14.88 4.91
CA LEU A 186 -6.52 -15.22 6.09
C LEU A 186 -7.96 -15.59 5.73
N ASN A 187 -8.38 -15.34 4.49
CA ASN A 187 -9.76 -15.44 4.06
C ASN A 187 -10.72 -14.78 5.08
N ILE A 188 -10.36 -13.57 5.53
CA ILE A 188 -11.13 -12.84 6.54
C ILE A 188 -12.47 -12.39 5.96
N ASN A 189 -13.56 -12.61 6.68
CA ASN A 189 -14.92 -12.31 6.22
C ASN A 189 -15.79 -11.71 7.34
N GLY A 190 -16.98 -11.22 6.98
CA GLY A 190 -17.96 -10.68 7.91
C GLY A 190 -17.52 -9.37 8.56
N THR A 191 -17.86 -9.20 9.84
CA THR A 191 -17.58 -7.97 10.59
C THR A 191 -16.09 -7.70 10.78
N ALA A 192 -15.28 -8.74 10.92
CA ALA A 192 -13.82 -8.61 11.01
C ALA A 192 -13.23 -8.05 9.70
N ALA A 193 -13.72 -8.51 8.54
CA ALA A 193 -13.34 -7.96 7.25
C ALA A 193 -13.77 -6.48 7.09
N ALA A 194 -14.96 -6.11 7.59
CA ALA A 194 -15.38 -4.71 7.61
C ALA A 194 -14.50 -3.84 8.52
N ALA A 195 -14.13 -4.34 9.70
CA ALA A 195 -13.21 -3.64 10.60
C ALA A 195 -11.83 -3.43 9.95
N ALA A 196 -11.32 -4.44 9.23
CA ALA A 196 -10.10 -4.33 8.43
C ALA A 196 -10.24 -3.25 7.34
N THR A 197 -11.34 -3.25 6.58
CA THR A 197 -11.61 -2.22 5.56
C THR A 197 -11.62 -0.83 6.16
N ILE A 198 -12.29 -0.63 7.29
CA ILE A 198 -12.34 0.66 8.00
C ILE A 198 -10.95 1.09 8.46
N GLY A 199 -10.13 0.19 9.00
CA GLY A 199 -8.75 0.48 9.38
C GLY A 199 -7.94 1.00 8.19
N CYS A 200 -8.07 0.33 7.04
CA CYS A 200 -7.47 0.79 5.79
C CYS A 200 -8.03 2.14 5.32
N CYS A 201 -9.35 2.37 5.42
CA CYS A 201 -9.98 3.65 5.09
C CYS A 201 -9.48 4.80 5.98
N CYS A 202 -9.28 4.56 7.27
CA CYS A 202 -8.71 5.52 8.22
C CYS A 202 -7.33 5.99 7.79
N HIS A 203 -6.49 5.07 7.29
CA HIS A 203 -5.18 5.44 6.77
C HIS A 203 -5.26 6.20 5.46
N MET A 204 -6.08 5.76 4.51
CA MET A 204 -6.20 6.41 3.20
C MET A 204 -6.84 7.79 3.28
N ILE A 205 -8.04 7.87 3.84
CA ILE A 205 -8.79 9.12 4.00
C ILE A 205 -8.12 10.02 5.04
N GLY A 206 -7.57 9.45 6.11
CA GLY A 206 -6.79 10.21 7.08
C GLY A 206 -5.59 10.91 6.44
N PHE A 207 -4.79 10.21 5.63
CA PHE A 207 -3.71 10.87 4.89
C PHE A 207 -4.21 11.81 3.80
N ALA A 208 -5.31 11.47 3.10
CA ALA A 208 -5.91 12.34 2.09
C ALA A 208 -6.26 13.72 2.67
N VAL A 209 -6.88 13.75 3.86
CA VAL A 209 -7.31 14.97 4.53
C VAL A 209 -6.13 15.69 5.21
N THR A 210 -5.28 14.97 5.94
CA THR A 210 -4.18 15.61 6.69
C THR A 210 -3.09 16.17 5.79
N ALA A 211 -2.76 15.47 4.70
CA ALA A 211 -1.77 15.92 3.73
C ALA A 211 -2.33 16.88 2.67
N TYR A 212 -3.62 17.27 2.75
CA TYR A 212 -4.25 18.19 1.79
C TYR A 212 -3.57 19.56 1.78
N ARG A 213 -3.13 20.06 2.94
CA ARG A 213 -2.42 21.34 3.03
C ARG A 213 -1.11 21.35 2.23
N ASP A 214 -0.41 20.22 2.22
CA ASP A 214 0.90 20.11 1.59
C ASP A 214 0.82 19.78 0.09
N ASN A 215 -0.27 19.14 -0.37
CA ASN A 215 -0.36 18.58 -1.73
C ASN A 215 -1.64 18.98 -2.50
N GLY A 216 -2.58 19.67 -1.87
CA GLY A 216 -3.88 20.02 -2.45
C GLY A 216 -4.67 18.79 -2.91
N ILE A 217 -5.33 18.91 -4.07
CA ILE A 217 -6.17 17.86 -4.67
C ILE A 217 -5.38 16.57 -4.94
N GLN A 218 -4.06 16.67 -5.19
CA GLN A 218 -3.22 15.49 -5.39
C GLN A 218 -3.27 14.56 -4.18
N SER A 219 -3.39 15.10 -2.95
CA SER A 219 -3.55 14.28 -1.74
C SER A 219 -4.82 13.42 -1.79
N LEU A 220 -5.94 13.99 -2.24
CA LEU A 220 -7.24 13.31 -2.28
C LEU A 220 -7.21 12.14 -3.25
N VAL A 221 -6.62 12.35 -4.43
CA VAL A 221 -6.52 11.30 -5.45
C VAL A 221 -5.45 10.27 -5.07
N ALA A 222 -4.26 10.72 -4.69
CA ALA A 222 -3.12 9.84 -4.43
C ALA A 222 -3.34 8.98 -3.18
N HIS A 223 -3.82 9.54 -2.07
CA HIS A 223 -4.06 8.79 -0.84
C HIS A 223 -5.46 8.22 -0.77
N GLY A 224 -6.47 9.02 -1.13
CA GLY A 224 -7.87 8.65 -0.93
C GLY A 224 -8.38 7.62 -1.94
N ILE A 225 -8.01 7.75 -3.22
CA ILE A 225 -8.35 6.75 -4.26
C ILE A 225 -7.19 5.79 -4.49
N GLY A 226 -5.95 6.27 -4.35
CA GLY A 226 -4.76 5.46 -4.55
C GLY A 226 -4.40 4.59 -3.36
N THR A 227 -3.40 4.98 -2.58
CA THR A 227 -2.91 4.22 -1.41
C THR A 227 -2.22 5.12 -0.38
N SER A 228 -2.24 4.71 0.89
CA SER A 228 -1.44 5.33 1.95
C SER A 228 0.06 5.01 1.85
N LYS A 229 0.46 3.97 1.10
CA LYS A 229 1.88 3.60 0.90
C LYS A 229 2.74 4.75 0.34
N ILE A 230 2.14 5.74 -0.30
CA ILE A 230 2.83 6.94 -0.81
C ILE A 230 3.48 7.75 0.32
N GLN A 231 2.92 7.68 1.54
CA GLN A 231 3.45 8.37 2.73
C GLN A 231 4.56 7.59 3.45
N ILE A 232 4.97 6.41 2.95
CA ILE A 232 6.04 5.60 3.59
C ILE A 232 7.32 6.41 3.81
N GLN A 233 7.77 7.10 2.77
CA GLN A 233 8.96 7.97 2.86
C GLN A 233 8.82 9.04 3.95
N ASN A 234 7.63 9.64 4.08
CA ASN A 234 7.39 10.77 4.95
C ASN A 234 7.31 10.33 6.41
N TYR A 235 6.56 9.26 6.72
CA TYR A 235 6.46 8.81 8.11
C TYR A 235 7.74 8.13 8.59
N MET A 236 8.57 7.59 7.70
CA MET A 236 9.89 7.08 8.08
C MET A 236 10.83 8.20 8.56
N LEU A 237 10.68 9.41 8.02
CA LEU A 237 11.39 10.60 8.47
C LEU A 237 10.67 11.30 9.63
N ARG A 238 9.34 11.23 9.64
CA ARG A 238 8.44 11.94 10.56
C ARG A 238 7.34 11.00 11.08
N PRO A 239 7.65 10.06 11.99
CA PRO A 239 6.69 9.02 12.41
C PRO A 239 5.37 9.56 12.98
N MET A 240 5.40 10.78 13.51
CA MET A 240 4.23 11.43 14.12
C MET A 240 3.08 11.66 13.14
N ILE A 241 3.34 11.72 11.82
CA ILE A 241 2.25 11.87 10.83
C ILE A 241 1.35 10.63 10.75
N LEU A 242 1.78 9.49 11.29
CA LEU A 242 0.99 8.25 11.33
C LEU A 242 -0.02 8.23 12.49
N ILE A 243 0.14 9.12 13.48
CA ILE A 243 -0.74 9.15 14.66
C ILE A 243 -2.20 9.46 14.30
N PRO A 244 -2.51 10.50 13.49
CA PRO A 244 -3.90 10.80 13.14
C PRO A 244 -4.69 9.64 12.50
N PRO A 245 -4.17 8.95 11.46
CA PRO A 245 -4.89 7.81 10.88
C PRO A 245 -4.99 6.59 11.82
N VAL A 246 -3.96 6.33 12.63
CA VAL A 246 -3.99 5.22 13.60
C VAL A 246 -5.01 5.44 14.70
N ILE A 247 -5.10 6.66 15.24
CA ILE A 247 -6.13 6.99 16.22
C ILE A 247 -7.52 6.90 15.59
N ALA A 248 -7.67 7.35 14.34
CA ALA A 248 -8.94 7.21 13.63
C ALA A 248 -9.35 5.74 13.44
N SER A 249 -8.43 4.81 13.16
CA SER A 249 -8.76 3.38 13.04
C SER A 249 -9.22 2.79 14.37
N ILE A 250 -8.46 3.07 15.45
CA ILE A 250 -8.75 2.58 16.81
C ILE A 250 -10.11 3.07 17.31
N ILE A 251 -10.58 4.25 16.86
CA ILE A 251 -11.88 4.79 17.28
C ILE A 251 -13.01 4.35 16.36
N THR A 252 -12.82 4.41 15.03
CA THR A 252 -13.91 4.25 14.06
C THR A 252 -14.41 2.82 13.98
N ALA A 253 -13.50 1.85 13.94
CA ALA A 253 -13.89 0.45 13.77
C ALA A 253 -14.69 -0.11 14.96
N PRO A 254 -14.33 0.14 16.24
CA PRO A 254 -15.12 -0.34 17.38
C PRO A 254 -16.52 0.24 17.45
N ILE A 255 -16.71 1.49 17.02
CA ILE A 255 -18.05 2.10 16.91
C ILE A 255 -18.88 1.31 15.90
N MET A 256 -18.31 0.98 14.74
CA MET A 256 -18.97 0.13 13.75
C MET A 256 -19.27 -1.27 14.32
N THR A 257 -18.28 -1.96 14.90
CA THR A 257 -18.45 -3.36 15.32
C THR A 257 -19.43 -3.54 16.47
N THR A 258 -19.67 -2.50 17.29
CA THR A 258 -20.56 -2.58 18.46
C THR A 258 -21.93 -1.95 18.24
N LEU A 259 -22.01 -0.81 17.54
CA LEU A 259 -23.25 -0.04 17.43
C LEU A 259 -23.97 -0.24 16.09
N TRP A 260 -23.21 -0.38 14.99
CA TRP A 260 -23.81 -0.50 13.66
C TRP A 260 -23.00 -1.44 12.75
N PRO A 261 -23.07 -2.77 13.00
CA PRO A 261 -22.19 -3.72 12.35
C PRO A 261 -22.33 -3.74 10.83
N MET A 262 -21.20 -3.67 10.15
CA MET A 262 -21.05 -3.86 8.71
C MET A 262 -20.40 -5.21 8.43
N GLN A 263 -20.53 -5.69 7.19
CA GLN A 263 -19.84 -6.88 6.71
C GLN A 263 -19.05 -6.58 5.44
N ASN A 264 -17.94 -7.28 5.28
CA ASN A 264 -17.17 -7.29 4.04
C ASN A 264 -16.58 -8.69 3.81
N VAL A 265 -15.83 -8.84 2.73
CA VAL A 265 -15.14 -10.08 2.35
C VAL A 265 -13.65 -9.84 2.17
N ALA A 266 -12.87 -10.92 2.10
CA ALA A 266 -11.42 -10.88 2.03
C ALA A 266 -10.88 -9.95 0.92
N ALA A 267 -11.53 -9.95 -0.26
CA ALA A 267 -11.13 -9.10 -1.38
C ALA A 267 -11.31 -7.59 -1.12
N GLY A 268 -12.15 -7.18 -0.16
CA GLY A 268 -12.35 -5.79 0.25
C GLY A 268 -11.65 -5.40 1.56
N ALA A 269 -11.35 -6.38 2.42
CA ALA A 269 -10.84 -6.17 3.77
C ALA A 269 -9.52 -5.37 3.81
N GLY A 270 -8.54 -5.74 2.99
CA GLY A 270 -7.23 -5.09 2.98
C GLY A 270 -7.10 -3.87 2.06
N MET A 271 -8.19 -3.40 1.45
CA MET A 271 -8.17 -2.44 0.33
C MET A 271 -8.46 -1.00 0.73
N GLY A 272 -9.17 -0.78 1.84
CA GLY A 272 -9.62 0.57 2.23
C GLY A 272 -10.45 1.23 1.12
N THR A 273 -10.11 2.46 0.76
CA THR A 273 -10.72 3.20 -0.35
C THR A 273 -9.98 3.05 -1.68
N SER A 274 -9.00 2.14 -1.76
CA SER A 274 -8.16 1.94 -2.96
C SER A 274 -8.99 1.47 -4.13
N GLY A 275 -9.03 2.28 -5.19
CA GLY A 275 -9.90 2.07 -6.36
C GLY A 275 -11.38 1.87 -6.01
N PHE A 276 -11.81 2.31 -4.82
CA PHE A 276 -13.11 2.03 -4.22
C PHE A 276 -13.44 0.54 -4.01
N VAL A 277 -12.43 -0.34 -4.00
CA VAL A 277 -12.65 -1.79 -3.91
C VAL A 277 -13.27 -2.17 -2.57
N GLY A 278 -12.84 -1.57 -1.46
CA GLY A 278 -13.44 -1.85 -0.14
C GLY A 278 -14.94 -1.56 -0.13
N GLN A 279 -15.34 -0.42 -0.71
CA GLN A 279 -16.74 0.04 -0.78
C GLN A 279 -17.57 -0.85 -1.71
N ILE A 280 -17.03 -1.17 -2.89
CA ILE A 280 -17.70 -2.04 -3.86
C ILE A 280 -17.92 -3.44 -3.26
N MET A 281 -16.92 -3.99 -2.57
CA MET A 281 -17.06 -5.30 -1.93
C MET A 281 -18.03 -5.26 -0.74
N THR A 282 -18.10 -4.15 0.02
CA THR A 282 -19.16 -3.96 1.02
C THR A 282 -20.55 -3.99 0.37
N ILE A 283 -20.76 -3.27 -0.73
CA ILE A 283 -22.05 -3.25 -1.44
C ILE A 283 -22.38 -4.64 -1.99
N LYS A 284 -21.41 -5.37 -2.54
CA LYS A 284 -21.61 -6.75 -3.01
C LYS A 284 -21.96 -7.72 -1.87
N THR A 285 -21.46 -7.46 -0.66
CA THR A 285 -21.69 -8.31 0.51
C THR A 285 -23.03 -8.02 1.19
N MET A 286 -23.35 -6.73 1.37
CA MET A 286 -24.51 -6.28 2.14
C MET A 286 -25.72 -5.86 1.29
N GLY A 287 -25.53 -5.70 -0.03
CA GLY A 287 -26.53 -5.13 -0.94
C GLY A 287 -26.48 -3.60 -1.00
N SER A 288 -27.16 -3.03 -1.98
CA SER A 288 -27.21 -1.58 -2.27
C SER A 288 -28.39 -0.89 -1.57
N SER A 289 -28.57 -1.12 -0.27
CA SER A 289 -29.60 -0.43 0.52
C SER A 289 -29.13 0.98 0.93
N LEU A 290 -30.07 1.87 1.24
CA LEU A 290 -29.73 3.19 1.79
C LEU A 290 -28.89 3.09 3.07
N GLU A 291 -29.17 2.10 3.90
CA GLU A 291 -28.39 1.79 5.11
C GLU A 291 -26.92 1.49 4.77
N THR A 292 -26.64 0.61 3.81
CA THR A 292 -25.26 0.31 3.39
C THR A 292 -24.54 1.57 2.90
N TRP A 293 -25.22 2.41 2.12
CA TRP A 293 -24.64 3.67 1.63
C TRP A 293 -24.34 4.66 2.76
N LEU A 294 -25.24 4.78 3.74
CA LEU A 294 -25.01 5.60 4.93
C LEU A 294 -23.84 5.09 5.76
N GLN A 295 -23.78 3.77 6.00
CA GLN A 295 -22.67 3.14 6.70
C GLN A 295 -21.33 3.38 5.98
N ILE A 296 -21.28 3.23 4.65
CA ILE A 296 -20.08 3.55 3.86
C ILE A 296 -19.70 5.03 4.02
N GLY A 297 -20.67 5.95 3.86
CA GLY A 297 -20.42 7.38 4.01
C GLY A 297 -19.83 7.72 5.39
N VAL A 298 -20.41 7.17 6.45
CA VAL A 298 -20.01 7.42 7.83
C VAL A 298 -18.66 6.77 8.16
N PHE A 299 -18.53 5.45 7.96
CA PHE A 299 -17.38 4.68 8.45
C PHE A 299 -16.19 4.61 7.50
N HIS A 300 -16.40 4.79 6.18
CA HIS A 300 -15.29 4.78 5.22
C HIS A 300 -14.75 6.18 4.91
N PHE A 301 -15.56 7.24 5.05
CA PHE A 301 -15.15 8.60 4.66
C PHE A 301 -15.26 9.63 5.79
N ILE A 302 -16.44 9.83 6.37
CA ILE A 302 -16.69 10.95 7.28
C ILE A 302 -15.91 10.78 8.59
N LEU A 303 -16.12 9.68 9.33
CA LEU A 303 -15.43 9.44 10.61
C LEU A 303 -13.91 9.34 10.43
N PRO A 304 -13.37 8.57 9.46
CA PRO A 304 -11.95 8.59 9.10
C PRO A 304 -11.40 10.01 8.91
N GLY A 305 -12.04 10.82 8.07
CA GLY A 305 -11.56 12.16 7.74
C GLY A 305 -11.64 13.13 8.91
N VAL A 306 -12.78 13.16 9.61
CA VAL A 306 -13.02 14.08 10.73
C VAL A 306 -12.09 13.77 11.90
N ILE A 307 -11.99 12.50 12.33
CA ILE A 307 -11.15 12.12 13.46
C ILE A 307 -9.68 12.38 13.13
N SER A 308 -9.19 11.96 11.97
CA SER A 308 -7.82 12.25 11.57
C SER A 308 -7.53 13.74 11.47
N TYR A 309 -8.46 14.56 10.96
CA TYR A 309 -8.26 16.01 10.87
C TYR A 309 -8.17 16.66 12.26
N ILE A 310 -9.06 16.29 13.18
CA ILE A 310 -9.04 16.82 14.56
C ILE A 310 -7.69 16.52 15.22
N ILE A 311 -7.24 15.26 15.17
CA ILE A 311 -5.96 14.86 15.76
C ILE A 311 -4.78 15.58 15.06
N TYR A 312 -4.82 15.71 13.74
CA TYR A 312 -3.80 16.46 12.99
C TYR A 312 -3.72 17.92 13.42
N VAL A 313 -4.85 18.61 13.57
CA VAL A 313 -4.87 20.02 14.03
C VAL A 313 -4.29 20.15 15.44
N MET A 314 -4.57 19.19 16.33
CA MET A 314 -3.99 19.16 17.67
C MET A 314 -2.46 19.02 17.62
N LEU A 315 -1.95 18.07 16.81
CA LEU A 315 -0.50 17.84 16.66
C LEU A 315 0.21 18.99 15.94
N LEU A 316 -0.45 19.64 14.99
CA LEU A 316 0.06 20.82 14.29
C LEU A 316 0.19 22.01 15.25
N ARG A 317 -0.83 22.26 16.09
CA ARG A 317 -0.79 23.31 17.13
C ARG A 317 0.28 23.04 18.19
N ALA A 318 0.54 21.77 18.48
CA ALA A 318 1.60 21.34 19.37
C ALA A 318 3.01 21.38 18.73
N ASN A 319 3.15 21.81 17.47
CA ASN A 319 4.39 21.78 16.69
C ASN A 319 5.04 20.39 16.53
N ILE A 320 4.25 19.32 16.70
CA ILE A 320 4.69 17.92 16.55
C ILE A 320 4.73 17.54 15.07
N ILE A 321 3.69 17.93 14.32
CA ILE A 321 3.65 17.85 12.85
C ILE A 321 3.84 19.26 12.30
N LYS A 322 4.63 19.41 11.24
CA LYS A 322 4.93 20.70 10.61
C LYS A 322 4.44 20.72 9.15
N PRO A 323 4.12 21.91 8.60
CA PRO A 323 3.83 22.04 7.17
C PRO A 323 4.99 21.49 6.34
N GLY A 324 4.66 20.74 5.29
CA GLY A 324 5.63 20.07 4.41
C GLY A 324 6.08 18.67 4.88
N ASP A 325 5.74 18.24 6.10
CA ASP A 325 6.10 16.90 6.58
C ASP A 325 5.35 15.78 5.80
N GLN A 326 4.29 16.10 5.04
CA GLN A 326 3.50 15.14 4.27
C GLN A 326 3.55 15.36 2.75
N LEU A 327 4.51 16.15 2.26
CA LEU A 327 4.68 16.43 0.84
C LEU A 327 4.97 15.15 0.03
N ILE A 328 4.29 14.98 -1.10
CA ILE A 328 4.50 13.86 -2.02
C ILE A 328 5.63 14.22 -2.98
N SER A 329 6.73 13.48 -2.93
CA SER A 329 7.79 13.62 -3.94
C SER A 329 7.46 12.79 -5.18
N THR A 330 7.25 13.46 -6.32
CA THR A 330 7.00 12.84 -7.63
C THR A 330 8.28 12.58 -8.44
N GLY A 331 9.46 12.72 -7.82
CA GLY A 331 10.75 12.42 -8.45
C GLY A 331 11.19 13.42 -9.53
N GLY A 332 10.53 14.58 -9.63
CA GLY A 332 10.78 15.61 -10.65
C GLY A 332 11.87 16.64 -10.32
N GLU A 333 12.29 16.76 -9.07
CA GLU A 333 13.35 17.70 -8.67
C GLU A 333 14.61 16.91 -8.25
N ARG A 334 15.57 16.84 -9.17
CA ARG A 334 16.97 16.48 -8.91
C ARG A 334 17.85 17.69 -9.18
#